data_AF-A0A969F4C3-F1
#
_entry.id   AF-A0A969F4C3-F1
#
_cell.length_a   1.000
_cell.length_b   1.000
_cell.length_c   1.000
_cell.angle_alpha   90.00
_cell.angle_beta   90.00
_cell.angle_gamma   90.00
#
_symmetry.space_group_name_H-M   'P 1'
#
loop_
_entity.id
_entity.type
_entity.pdbx_description
1 polymer ?
#
loop_
_entity_poly.entity_id
_entity_poly.type
_entity_poly.pdbx_seq_one_letter_code
_entity_poly.pdbx_strand_id
1 'polypeptide(L)'
;MNHPPTIQPRKWHIAPPMPTVTRDALGHVHPVLRQVLYNRGITSAADAQAFLEGRYLGQTDPYLLADMDTAVSRIQRAIAQDENHFMCTVTLMPMASPPPCCSPRPCVG
;
A
#
# COMPACT_ATOMS: atom_id res chain seq x y z
N MET A 1 16.71 -28.07 12.56
CA MET A 1 16.37 -26.64 12.52
C MET A 1 17.35 -25.97 11.57
N ASN A 2 16.89 -25.54 10.39
CA ASN A 2 17.72 -24.87 9.39
C ASN A 2 17.42 -23.37 9.46
N HIS A 3 18.10 -22.62 10.34
CA HIS A 3 18.13 -21.16 10.24
C HIS A 3 19.28 -20.79 9.30
N PRO A 4 19.05 -20.05 8.20
CA PRO A 4 20.15 -19.55 7.39
C PRO A 4 21.02 -18.63 8.26
N PRO A 5 22.32 -18.88 8.38
CA PRO A 5 23.19 -18.00 9.12
C PRO A 5 23.43 -16.75 8.26
N THR A 6 23.61 -15.61 8.93
CA THR A 6 24.00 -14.30 8.38
C THR A 6 22.84 -13.37 8.00
N ILE A 7 22.36 -12.62 8.99
CA ILE A 7 21.72 -11.33 8.74
C ILE A 7 22.81 -10.40 8.23
N GLN A 8 22.80 -10.09 6.93
CA GLN A 8 23.74 -9.14 6.33
C GLN A 8 23.61 -7.77 7.03
N PRO A 9 24.71 -7.07 7.30
CA PRO A 9 24.66 -5.78 7.97
C PRO A 9 23.88 -4.78 7.12
N ARG A 10 22.83 -4.18 7.71
CA ARG A 10 22.02 -3.17 7.04
C ARG A 10 22.86 -1.91 6.80
N LYS A 11 23.00 -1.52 5.53
CA LYS A 11 23.68 -0.28 5.14
C LYS A 11 22.71 0.89 5.23
N TRP A 12 22.97 1.80 6.17
CA TRP A 12 22.19 3.03 6.32
C TRP A 12 22.71 4.09 5.35
N HIS A 13 21.83 4.67 4.55
CA HIS A 13 22.14 5.76 3.62
C HIS A 13 21.57 7.07 4.16
N ILE A 14 22.44 8.02 4.45
CA ILE A 14 22.04 9.37 4.89
C ILE A 14 21.73 10.19 3.65
N ALA A 15 20.54 10.78 3.61
CA ALA A 15 20.12 11.62 2.49
C ALA A 15 20.91 12.95 2.47
N PRO A 16 21.23 13.48 1.27
CA PRO A 16 21.97 14.72 1.14
C PRO A 16 21.16 15.92 1.65
N PRO A 17 21.82 16.96 2.19
CA PRO A 17 21.16 18.16 2.64
C PRO A 17 20.50 18.91 1.47
N MET A 18 19.33 19.50 1.73
CA MET A 18 18.57 20.26 0.73
C MET A 18 19.30 21.56 0.33
N PRO A 19 19.38 21.89 -0.98
CA PRO A 19 19.90 23.16 -1.48
C PRO A 19 19.18 24.40 -0.92
N THR A 20 19.87 25.53 -0.85
CA THR A 20 19.31 26.82 -0.37
C THR A 20 18.10 27.28 -1.19
N VAL A 21 18.15 27.14 -2.52
CA VAL A 21 17.06 27.57 -3.41
C VAL A 21 15.73 26.88 -3.08
N THR A 22 15.77 25.55 -2.90
CA THR A 22 14.59 24.76 -2.52
C THR A 22 14.14 25.03 -1.08
N ARG A 23 15.10 25.39 -0.22
CA ARG A 23 14.84 25.75 1.17
C ARG A 23 13.98 26.98 1.32
N ASP A 24 14.22 27.98 0.49
CA ASP A 24 13.48 29.24 0.50
C ASP A 24 12.08 29.03 -0.10
N ALA A 25 11.98 28.22 -1.16
CA ALA A 25 10.70 27.84 -1.76
C ALA A 25 9.75 27.12 -0.76
N LEU A 26 10.30 26.31 0.15
CA LEU A 26 9.55 25.63 1.22
C LEU A 26 9.63 26.36 2.57
N GLY A 27 9.88 27.67 2.59
CA GLY A 27 10.06 28.45 3.81
C GLY A 27 8.86 28.45 4.77
N HIS A 28 7.65 28.17 4.27
CA HIS A 28 6.42 28.05 5.06
C HIS A 28 6.29 26.71 5.81
N VAL A 29 7.17 25.72 5.52
CA VAL A 29 7.14 24.37 6.11
C VAL A 29 8.24 24.21 7.16
N HIS A 30 7.96 23.45 8.23
CA HIS A 30 8.93 23.19 9.29
C HIS A 30 10.28 22.64 8.74
N PRO A 31 11.44 23.09 9.24
CA PRO A 31 12.76 22.78 8.68
C PRO A 31 13.10 21.29 8.52
N VAL A 32 12.58 20.44 9.41
CA VAL A 32 12.75 18.97 9.29
C VAL A 32 11.87 18.42 8.18
N LEU A 33 10.62 18.89 8.06
CA LEU A 33 9.67 18.42 7.06
C LEU A 33 10.12 18.80 5.65
N ARG A 34 10.63 20.01 5.43
CA ARG A 34 11.17 20.39 4.11
C ARG A 34 12.34 19.51 3.66
N GLN A 35 13.21 19.06 4.58
CA GLN A 35 14.27 18.10 4.23
C GLN A 35 13.70 16.73 3.86
N VAL A 36 12.68 16.26 4.57
CA VAL A 36 11.99 14.99 4.26
C VAL A 36 11.27 15.07 2.91
N LEU A 37 10.58 16.18 2.62
CA LEU A 37 9.91 16.42 1.34
C LEU A 37 10.91 16.47 0.18
N TYR A 38 12.04 17.16 0.38
CA TYR A 38 13.13 17.17 -0.59
C TYR A 38 13.70 15.77 -0.84
N ASN A 39 13.91 14.98 0.22
CA ASN A 39 14.37 13.59 0.10
C ASN A 39 13.37 12.70 -0.67
N ARG A 40 12.10 13.12 -0.78
CA ARG A 40 11.06 12.47 -1.58
C ARG A 40 10.94 13.01 -3.01
N GLY A 41 11.79 13.96 -3.41
CA GLY A 41 11.75 14.59 -4.73
C GLY A 41 10.71 15.71 -4.86
N ILE A 42 10.10 16.14 -3.76
CA ILE A 42 9.11 17.23 -3.75
C ILE A 42 9.86 18.54 -3.54
N THR A 43 9.92 19.39 -4.56
CA THR A 43 10.70 20.64 -4.54
C THR A 43 9.88 21.91 -4.71
N SER A 44 8.59 21.81 -5.06
CA SER A 44 7.70 22.96 -5.22
C SER A 44 6.81 23.15 -4.00
N ALA A 45 6.42 24.40 -3.72
CA ALA A 45 5.50 24.72 -2.63
C ALA A 45 4.10 24.11 -2.87
N ALA A 46 3.62 24.12 -4.11
CA ALA A 46 2.32 23.57 -4.48
C ALA A 46 2.27 22.04 -4.27
N ASP A 47 3.31 21.33 -4.71
CA ASP A 47 3.39 19.88 -4.52
C ASP A 47 3.56 19.52 -3.05
N ALA A 48 4.35 20.30 -2.30
CA ALA A 48 4.50 20.14 -0.86
C ALA A 48 3.15 20.30 -0.14
N GLN A 49 2.38 21.32 -0.49
CA GLN A 49 1.08 21.56 0.10
C GLN A 49 0.07 20.48 -0.29
N ALA A 50 -0.01 20.10 -1.57
CA ALA A 50 -0.87 19.01 -2.01
C ALA A 50 -0.53 17.69 -1.31
N PHE A 51 0.76 17.39 -1.13
CA PHE A 51 1.22 16.22 -0.40
C PHE A 51 0.80 16.26 1.07
N LEU A 52 1.00 17.39 1.75
CA LEU A 52 0.65 17.56 3.17
C LEU A 52 -0.85 17.54 3.42
N GLU A 53 -1.65 18.07 2.48
CA GLU A 53 -3.11 18.05 2.53
C GLU A 53 -3.69 16.68 2.12
N GLY A 54 -2.85 15.73 1.68
CA GLY A 54 -3.31 14.45 1.14
C GLY A 54 -4.12 14.61 -0.15
N ARG A 55 -4.01 15.76 -0.83
CA ARG A 55 -4.67 16.00 -2.11
C ARG A 55 -3.92 15.24 -3.19
N TYR A 56 -4.53 14.15 -3.60
CA TYR A 56 -4.01 13.34 -4.69
C TYR A 56 -4.32 14.04 -6.02
N LEU A 57 -3.30 14.69 -6.60
CA LEU A 57 -3.44 15.47 -7.85
C LEU A 57 -3.47 14.61 -9.11
N GLY A 58 -3.21 13.30 -9.00
CA GLY A 58 -3.24 12.36 -10.10
C GLY A 58 -4.59 11.67 -10.23
N GLN A 59 -5.19 11.72 -11.42
CA GLN A 59 -6.26 10.80 -11.77
C GLN A 59 -5.60 9.44 -12.05
N THR A 60 -5.49 8.57 -11.02
CA THR A 60 -4.97 7.22 -11.24
C THR A 60 -6.06 6.41 -11.92
N ASP A 61 -5.93 6.21 -13.23
CA ASP A 61 -6.73 5.24 -13.94
C ASP A 61 -6.45 3.84 -13.35
N PRO A 62 -7.44 3.19 -12.70
CA PRO A 62 -7.24 1.88 -12.11
C PRO A 62 -6.72 0.86 -13.11
N TYR A 63 -7.06 0.96 -14.40
CA TYR A 63 -6.63 0.04 -15.46
C TYR A 63 -5.13 0.09 -15.77
N LEU A 64 -4.39 1.05 -15.19
CA LEU A 64 -2.93 1.07 -15.26
C LEU A 64 -2.26 0.04 -14.34
N LEU A 65 -3.00 -0.53 -13.37
CA LEU A 65 -2.49 -1.63 -12.57
C LEU A 65 -2.54 -2.93 -13.39
N ALA A 66 -1.56 -3.81 -13.16
CA ALA A 66 -1.49 -5.08 -13.87
C ALA A 66 -2.74 -5.95 -13.61
N ASP A 67 -3.23 -6.62 -14.66
CA ASP A 67 -4.34 -7.57 -14.63
C ASP A 67 -5.69 -7.03 -14.09
N MET A 68 -5.93 -5.73 -14.19
CA MET A 68 -7.16 -5.12 -13.68
C MET A 68 -8.42 -5.57 -14.41
N ASP A 69 -8.36 -5.78 -15.73
CA ASP A 69 -9.49 -6.34 -16.49
C ASP A 69 -9.90 -7.73 -15.97
N THR A 70 -8.90 -8.56 -15.66
CA THR A 70 -9.08 -9.89 -15.09
C THR A 70 -9.68 -9.79 -13.68
N ALA A 71 -9.19 -8.87 -12.85
CA ALA A 71 -9.70 -8.64 -11.50
C ALA A 71 -11.18 -8.21 -11.52
N VAL A 72 -11.53 -7.24 -12.38
CA VAL A 72 -12.91 -6.76 -12.55
C VAL A 72 -13.82 -7.90 -13.02
N SER A 73 -13.40 -8.67 -14.02
CA SER A 73 -14.16 -9.81 -14.54
C SER A 73 -14.41 -10.87 -13.47
N ARG A 74 -13.41 -11.15 -12.62
CA ARG A 74 -13.55 -12.11 -11.52
C ARG A 74 -14.54 -11.63 -10.46
N ILE A 75 -14.48 -10.34 -10.09
CA ILE A 75 -15.39 -9.74 -9.11
C ILE A 75 -16.83 -9.80 -9.64
N GLN A 76 -17.06 -9.39 -10.89
CA GLN A 76 -18.38 -9.46 -11.52
C GLN A 76 -18.94 -10.88 -11.54
N ARG A 77 -18.09 -11.87 -11.88
CA ARG A 77 -18.48 -13.29 -11.84
C ARG A 77 -18.84 -13.75 -10.43
N ALA A 78 -18.05 -13.38 -9.42
CA ALA A 78 -18.33 -13.74 -8.03
C ALA A 78 -19.67 -13.18 -7.54
N ILE A 79 -19.98 -11.92 -7.88
CA ILE A 79 -21.27 -11.30 -7.58
C ILE A 79 -22.42 -12.04 -8.28
N ALA A 80 -22.26 -12.38 -9.57
CA ALA A 80 -23.28 -13.11 -10.33
C ALA A 80 -23.53 -14.53 -9.81
N GLN A 81 -22.51 -15.15 -9.19
CA GLN A 81 -22.57 -16.50 -8.63
C GLN A 81 -22.91 -16.55 -7.13
N ASP A 82 -23.21 -15.39 -6.51
CA ASP A 82 -23.40 -15.25 -5.06
C ASP A 82 -22.24 -15.88 -4.25
N GLU A 83 -21.02 -15.83 -4.82
CA GLU A 83 -19.82 -16.26 -4.12
C GLU A 83 -19.55 -15.25 -2.99
N ASN A 84 -19.58 -15.73 -1.74
CA ASN A 84 -19.30 -14.90 -0.57
C ASN A 84 -17.90 -14.26 -0.67
N HIS A 85 -17.86 -12.98 -1.05
CA HIS A 85 -16.67 -12.15 -1.04
C HIS A 85 -16.39 -11.72 0.41
N PHE A 86 -16.01 -12.66 1.27
CA PHE A 86 -15.50 -12.31 2.60
C PHE A 86 -14.15 -11.61 2.42
N MET A 87 -14.16 -10.28 2.48
CA MET A 87 -12.96 -9.52 2.77
C MET A 87 -12.40 -10.04 4.10
N CYS A 88 -11.16 -10.55 4.10
CA CYS A 88 -10.45 -10.93 5.32
C CYS A 88 -10.00 -9.71 6.14
N THR A 89 -10.85 -8.69 6.27
CA THR A 89 -10.64 -7.57 7.19
C THR A 89 -11.19 -7.93 8.55
N VAL A 90 -10.38 -7.69 9.58
CA VAL A 90 -10.76 -7.94 10.98
C VAL A 90 -11.99 -7.09 11.33
N THR A 91 -13.06 -7.77 11.75
CA THR A 91 -14.33 -7.28 12.29
C THR A 91 -15.43 -6.93 11.27
N LEU A 92 -16.31 -7.91 11.05
CA LEU A 92 -17.75 -7.76 11.25
C LEU A 92 -18.37 -9.18 11.28
N MET A 93 -18.58 -9.72 12.48
CA MET A 93 -19.57 -10.77 12.67
C MET A 93 -20.94 -10.18 12.33
N PRO A 94 -21.72 -10.90 11.52
CA PRO A 94 -22.97 -11.38 12.07
C PRO A 94 -22.96 -12.91 12.08
N MET A 95 -23.52 -13.43 13.15
CA MET A 95 -23.73 -14.85 13.40
C MET A 95 -24.41 -15.51 12.20
N ALA A 96 -23.67 -16.29 11.42
CA ALA A 96 -24.23 -17.23 10.47
C ALA A 96 -23.56 -18.59 10.72
N SER A 97 -24.40 -19.61 10.88
CA SER A 97 -24.11 -20.98 11.32
C SER A 97 -22.78 -21.57 10.81
N PRO A 98 -22.14 -22.44 11.61
CA PRO A 98 -20.94 -23.15 11.15
C PRO A 98 -21.28 -23.99 9.90
N PRO A 99 -20.42 -23.99 8.86
CA PRO A 99 -20.59 -24.90 7.74
C PRO A 99 -20.42 -26.36 8.22
N PRO A 100 -21.13 -27.34 7.61
CA PRO A 100 -20.89 -28.73 7.93
C PRO A 100 -19.44 -29.07 7.64
N CYS A 101 -18.76 -29.65 8.64
CA CYS A 101 -17.39 -30.13 8.54
C CYS A 101 -17.20 -30.88 7.21
N CYS A 102 -16.31 -30.36 6.36
CA CYS A 102 -15.84 -31.10 5.20
C CYS A 102 -15.27 -32.44 5.67
N SER A 103 -15.84 -33.52 5.13
CA SER A 103 -15.51 -34.92 5.35
C SER A 103 -14.00 -35.22 5.34
N PRO A 104 -13.53 -36.25 6.07
CA PRO A 104 -12.13 -36.64 6.09
C PRO A 104 -11.71 -37.15 4.71
N ARG A 105 -10.72 -36.51 4.07
CA ARG A 105 -10.03 -37.14 2.95
C ARG A 105 -9.11 -38.24 3.51
N PRO A 106 -9.11 -39.45 2.92
CA PRO A 106 -8.19 -40.49 3.33
C PRO A 106 -6.76 -40.12 2.94
N CYS A 107 -5.83 -40.28 3.88
CA CYS A 107 -4.40 -40.24 3.60
C CYS A 107 -4.07 -41.42 2.67
N VAL A 108 -3.63 -41.14 1.44
CA VAL A 108 -3.05 -42.15 0.56
C VAL A 108 -1.59 -42.32 0.97
N GLY A 109 -1.21 -43.57 1.28
CA GLY A 109 0.14 -43.99 1.65
C GLY A 109 1.06 -44.21 0.46
#